data_AF-A0A852HZN1-F1
#
_entry.id   AF-A0A852HZN1-F1
#
_cell.length_a   1.000
_cell.length_b   1.000
_cell.length_c   1.000
_cell.angle_alpha   90.00
_cell.angle_beta   90.00
_cell.angle_gamma   90.00
#
_symmetry.space_group_name_H-M   'P 1'
#
loop_
_entity.id
_entity.type
_entity.pdbx_description
1 polymer ?
#
loop_
_entity_poly.entity_id
_entity_poly.type
_entity_poly.pdbx_seq_one_letter_code
_entity_poly.pdbx_strand_id
1 'polypeptide(L)'
;MKGCSIFRSGHFLFLLCLFAVEGKKSPRGKYTCRKGFLSQVTENLYIKATSLKSSVPKDLIKTTRLLKKTTKMLFMTNCSVRDQLLSFYEKNVFSCLEVGSDKLYFITAFQVLQANMDACLPCAPSTRLTSVVKRLKRMFLKLGHQGIYKAIHELDILLPWIQAYIQT
;
A
#
# COMPACT_ATOMS: atom_id res chain seq x y z
N MET A 1 -1.26 4.56 -25.74
CA MET A 1 -0.16 4.75 -24.77
C MET A 1 -0.71 5.47 -23.55
N LYS A 2 -0.82 4.81 -22.39
CA LYS A 2 -1.34 5.39 -21.14
C LYS A 2 -0.25 5.28 -20.07
N GLY A 3 0.31 6.42 -19.67
CA GLY A 3 1.48 6.49 -18.80
C GLY A 3 1.17 6.15 -17.36
N CYS A 4 1.99 5.27 -16.76
CA CYS A 4 2.40 5.47 -15.38
C CYS A 4 3.40 6.62 -15.36
N SER A 5 2.92 7.85 -15.53
CA SER A 5 3.75 9.02 -15.34
C SER A 5 4.15 9.08 -13.87
N ILE A 6 5.38 8.66 -13.58
CA ILE A 6 6.10 9.03 -12.37
C ILE A 6 6.08 10.56 -12.36
N PHE A 7 5.17 11.14 -11.56
CA PHE A 7 4.86 12.55 -11.57
C PHE A 7 6.10 13.33 -11.13
N ARG A 8 6.89 13.79 -12.10
CA ARG A 8 7.87 14.86 -11.94
C ARG A 8 7.02 16.12 -11.85
N SER A 9 6.88 16.65 -10.64
CA SER A 9 6.06 17.82 -10.31
C SER A 9 6.26 18.95 -11.33
N GLY A 10 5.25 19.15 -12.17
CA GLY A 10 5.08 20.29 -13.06
C GLY A 10 3.61 20.68 -12.96
N HIS A 11 3.38 21.93 -12.57
CA HIS A 11 2.07 22.51 -12.27
C HIS A 11 1.00 22.13 -13.29
N PHE A 12 -0.09 21.51 -12.81
CA PHE A 12 -1.37 21.50 -13.51
C PHE A 12 -2.41 22.11 -12.59
N LEU A 13 -2.74 23.38 -12.84
CA LEU A 13 -3.94 24.01 -12.32
C LEU A 13 -5.15 23.34 -13.00
N PHE A 14 -5.98 22.65 -12.22
CA PHE A 14 -7.37 22.42 -12.57
C PHE A 14 -8.23 23.15 -11.54
N LEU A 15 -8.81 24.27 -11.96
CA LEU A 15 -9.93 24.92 -11.31
C LEU A 15 -11.16 24.01 -11.47
N LEU A 16 -11.65 23.45 -10.37
CA LEU A 16 -13.02 22.96 -10.25
C LEU A 16 -13.61 23.54 -8.96
N CYS A 17 -14.43 24.57 -9.16
CA CYS A 17 -15.20 25.24 -8.15
C CYS A 17 -16.46 24.42 -7.79
N LEU A 18 -16.79 24.50 -6.49
CA LEU A 18 -18.14 24.45 -5.91
C LEU A 18 -18.86 23.10 -5.85
N PHE A 19 -18.62 22.37 -4.75
CA PHE A 19 -19.70 22.01 -3.83
C PHE A 19 -19.19 22.17 -2.40
N ALA A 20 -19.41 23.35 -1.81
CA ALA A 20 -19.37 23.51 -0.37
C ALA A 20 -20.64 22.87 0.20
N VAL A 21 -20.64 21.55 0.33
CA VAL A 21 -21.48 20.91 1.34
C VAL A 21 -20.67 21.01 2.63
N GLU A 22 -21.10 21.91 3.49
CA GLU A 22 -20.69 21.98 4.89
C GLU A 22 -21.29 20.76 5.61
N GLY A 23 -20.80 19.58 5.21
CA GLY A 23 -21.04 18.34 5.90
C GLY A 23 -20.35 18.49 7.24
N LYS A 24 -21.15 18.65 8.30
CA LYS A 24 -20.73 18.52 9.69
C LYS A 24 -19.62 17.48 9.74
N LYS A 25 -18.40 17.90 10.07
CA LYS A 25 -17.32 16.96 10.37
C LYS A 25 -17.91 16.00 11.38
N SER A 26 -18.14 14.75 10.97
CA SER A 26 -18.56 13.74 11.91
C SER A 26 -17.53 13.78 13.04
N PRO A 27 -17.94 13.68 14.31
CA PRO A 27 -16.99 13.50 15.39
C PRO A 27 -16.08 12.38 14.91
N ARG A 28 -14.77 12.65 14.89
CA ARG A 28 -13.74 11.69 14.53
C ARG A 28 -13.84 10.57 15.56
N GLY A 29 -14.83 9.70 15.38
CA GLY A 29 -15.19 8.65 16.31
C GLY A 29 -13.92 7.85 16.45
N LYS A 30 -13.45 7.68 17.69
CA LYS A 30 -12.30 6.83 17.97
C LYS A 30 -12.51 5.56 17.18
N TYR A 31 -11.73 5.36 16.11
CA TYR A 31 -11.65 4.05 15.48
C TYR A 31 -11.18 3.14 16.61
N THR A 32 -12.09 2.34 17.15
CA THR A 32 -11.73 1.37 18.17
C THR A 32 -11.02 0.23 17.46
N CYS A 33 -9.96 -0.28 18.06
CA CYS A 33 -9.26 -1.43 17.51
C CYS A 33 -10.22 -2.62 17.33
N ARG A 34 -10.37 -3.13 16.10
CA ARG A 34 -11.19 -4.31 15.79
C ARG A 34 -10.31 -5.43 15.23
N LYS A 35 -9.66 -6.19 16.12
CA LYS A 35 -8.72 -7.27 15.73
C LYS A 35 -9.37 -8.32 14.81
N GLY A 36 -10.62 -8.71 15.08
CA GLY A 36 -11.38 -9.63 14.21
C GLY A 36 -11.63 -9.10 12.80
N PHE A 37 -11.88 -7.79 12.68
CA PHE A 37 -12.03 -7.13 11.38
C PHE A 37 -10.70 -7.09 10.60
N LEU A 38 -9.58 -6.82 11.29
CA LEU A 38 -8.25 -6.87 10.67
C LEU A 38 -7.91 -8.26 10.11
N SER A 39 -8.28 -9.34 10.81
CA SER A 39 -8.12 -10.71 10.29
C SER A 39 -8.93 -10.91 9.02
N GLN A 40 -10.22 -10.56 9.05
CA GLN A 40 -11.12 -10.70 7.90
C GLN A 40 -10.65 -9.90 6.67
N VAL A 41 -10.20 -8.66 6.87
CA VAL A 41 -9.64 -7.83 5.78
C VAL A 41 -8.41 -8.49 5.18
N THR A 42 -7.52 -9.03 6.02
CA THR A 42 -6.29 -9.69 5.57
C THR A 42 -6.61 -10.97 4.78
N GLU A 43 -7.55 -11.80 5.24
CA GLU A 43 -8.00 -13.02 4.53
C GLU A 43 -8.60 -12.69 3.16
N ASN A 44 -9.48 -11.69 3.09
CA ASN A 44 -10.06 -11.24 1.81
C ASN A 44 -8.97 -10.70 0.86
N LEU A 45 -7.97 -9.99 1.40
CA LEU A 45 -6.81 -9.53 0.64
C LEU A 45 -6.01 -10.69 0.05
N TYR A 46 -5.83 -11.81 0.75
CA TYR A 46 -5.14 -12.98 0.20
C TYR A 46 -5.87 -13.58 -1.01
N ILE A 47 -7.19 -13.77 -0.89
CA ILE A 47 -8.01 -14.32 -1.98
C ILE A 47 -7.91 -13.41 -3.20
N LYS A 48 -8.08 -12.09 -3.01
CA LYS A 48 -8.01 -11.11 -4.09
C LYS A 48 -6.61 -10.95 -4.66
N ALA A 49 -5.56 -11.04 -3.85
CA ALA A 49 -4.17 -10.99 -4.31
C ALA A 49 -3.83 -12.15 -5.23
N THR A 50 -4.39 -13.33 -4.97
CA THR A 50 -4.20 -14.50 -5.85
C THR A 50 -4.83 -14.27 -7.22
N SER A 51 -6.07 -13.75 -7.25
CA SER A 51 -6.75 -13.34 -8.49
C SER A 51 -5.96 -12.26 -9.24
N LEU A 52 -5.52 -11.21 -8.55
CA LEU A 52 -4.74 -10.12 -9.17
C LEU A 52 -3.41 -10.63 -9.73
N LYS A 53 -2.72 -11.51 -9.00
CA LYS A 53 -1.45 -12.09 -9.46
C LYS A 53 -1.61 -12.88 -10.75
N SER A 54 -2.76 -13.56 -10.93
CA SER A 54 -3.07 -14.27 -12.19
C SER A 54 -3.50 -13.36 -13.34
N SER A 55 -4.02 -12.16 -13.07
CA SER A 55 -4.50 -11.23 -14.10
C SER A 55 -3.40 -10.31 -14.66
N VAL A 56 -2.27 -10.16 -13.95
CA VAL A 56 -1.15 -9.33 -14.39
C VAL A 56 -0.06 -10.17 -15.10
N PRO A 57 0.74 -9.55 -15.99
CA PRO A 57 1.91 -10.20 -16.59
C PRO A 57 2.86 -10.80 -15.54
N LYS A 58 3.48 -11.93 -15.88
CA LYS A 58 4.41 -12.66 -15.01
C LYS A 58 5.59 -11.78 -14.58
N ASP A 59 6.06 -11.94 -13.34
CA ASP A 59 7.32 -11.36 -12.89
C ASP A 59 8.51 -11.99 -13.66
N LEU A 60 9.12 -11.19 -14.55
CA LEU A 60 10.30 -11.59 -15.30
C LEU A 60 11.60 -11.39 -14.50
N ILE A 61 11.56 -10.68 -13.38
CA ILE A 61 12.73 -10.33 -12.56
C ILE A 61 12.90 -11.32 -11.40
N LYS A 62 13.53 -12.46 -11.69
CA LYS A 62 13.69 -13.55 -10.72
C LYS A 62 14.81 -13.35 -9.69
N THR A 63 15.87 -12.63 -10.04
CA THR A 63 17.11 -12.56 -9.23
C THR A 63 17.06 -11.50 -8.14
N THR A 64 16.31 -10.43 -8.37
CA THR A 64 16.16 -9.32 -7.42
C THR A 64 14.86 -9.52 -6.66
N ARG A 65 14.82 -9.22 -5.35
CA ARG A 65 13.59 -9.11 -4.56
C ARG A 65 13.39 -7.67 -4.09
N LEU A 66 12.15 -7.16 -4.17
CA LEU A 66 11.80 -5.86 -3.58
C LEU A 66 11.72 -5.99 -2.05
N LEU A 67 11.04 -7.04 -1.58
CA LEU A 67 10.84 -7.36 -0.18
C LEU A 67 11.95 -8.26 0.35
N LYS A 68 12.87 -7.67 1.12
CA LYS A 68 14.02 -8.36 1.72
C LYS A 68 13.75 -8.81 3.16
N LYS A 69 14.49 -9.81 3.64
CA LYS A 69 14.42 -10.27 5.04
C LYS A 69 14.66 -9.14 6.06
N THR A 70 15.59 -8.23 5.77
CA THR A 70 15.85 -7.05 6.60
C THR A 70 14.65 -6.09 6.64
N THR A 71 13.93 -5.96 5.52
CA THR A 71 12.67 -5.20 5.47
C THR A 71 11.60 -5.85 6.34
N LYS A 72 11.49 -7.19 6.36
CA LYS A 72 10.56 -7.92 7.25
C LYS A 72 10.81 -7.57 8.72
N MET A 73 12.06 -7.68 9.18
CA MET A 73 12.43 -7.39 10.57
C MET A 73 11.98 -5.98 10.97
N LEU A 74 12.28 -4.99 10.13
CA LEU A 74 11.90 -3.59 10.39
C LEU A 74 10.40 -3.34 10.25
N PHE A 75 9.70 -4.08 9.39
CA PHE A 75 8.25 -4.02 9.30
C PHE A 75 7.59 -4.44 10.63
N MET A 76 8.14 -5.44 11.31
CA MET A 76 7.64 -5.90 12.61
C MET A 76 7.97 -4.92 13.74
N THR A 77 9.16 -4.32 13.74
CA THR A 77 9.66 -3.53 14.90
C THR A 77 9.54 -2.02 14.76
N ASN A 78 9.37 -1.49 13.54
CA ASN A 78 9.34 -0.05 13.29
C ASN A 78 8.05 0.35 12.58
N CYS A 79 7.17 1.03 13.33
CA CYS A 79 5.86 1.41 12.80
C CYS A 79 5.94 2.34 11.59
N SER A 80 6.93 3.24 11.53
CA SER A 80 7.11 4.13 10.37
C SER A 80 7.54 3.37 9.12
N VAL A 81 8.35 2.31 9.26
CA VAL A 81 8.70 1.45 8.12
C VAL A 81 7.44 0.72 7.60
N ARG A 82 6.63 0.19 8.52
CA ARG A 82 5.37 -0.48 8.17
C ARG A 82 4.41 0.45 7.45
N ASP A 83 4.09 1.60 8.04
CA ASP A 83 3.15 2.56 7.44
C ASP A 83 3.65 3.07 6.08
N GLN A 84 4.93 3.42 5.98
CA GLN A 84 5.51 3.88 4.71
C GLN A 84 5.55 2.78 3.64
N LEU A 85 5.68 1.51 4.02
CA LEU A 85 5.64 0.38 3.09
C LEU A 85 4.21 0.12 2.59
N LEU A 86 3.22 0.13 3.47
CA LEU A 86 1.81 -0.02 3.09
C LEU A 86 1.37 1.14 2.17
N SER A 87 1.74 2.38 2.54
CA SER A 87 1.54 3.57 1.71
C SER A 87 2.24 3.48 0.35
N PHE A 88 3.41 2.84 0.27
CA PHE A 88 4.09 2.62 -1.00
C PHE A 88 3.27 1.69 -1.91
N TYR A 89 2.70 0.61 -1.39
CA TYR A 89 1.85 -0.28 -2.19
C TYR A 89 0.59 0.43 -2.69
N GLU A 90 -0.12 1.14 -1.80
CA GLU A 90 -1.29 1.94 -2.16
C GLU A 90 -0.97 2.98 -3.26
N LYS A 91 0.03 3.84 -3.01
CA LYS A 91 0.27 5.04 -3.82
C LYS A 91 1.15 4.83 -5.03
N ASN A 92 1.96 3.77 -5.07
CA ASN A 92 2.91 3.52 -6.15
C ASN A 92 2.70 2.20 -6.90
N VAL A 93 2.05 1.20 -6.29
CA VAL A 93 1.81 -0.10 -6.95
C VAL A 93 0.37 -0.18 -7.45
N PHE A 94 -0.61 -0.05 -6.56
CA PHE A 94 -2.03 -0.21 -6.92
C PHE A 94 -2.58 1.00 -7.68
N SER A 95 -2.07 2.19 -7.42
CA SER A 95 -2.40 3.38 -8.23
C SER A 95 -2.04 3.24 -9.71
N CYS A 96 -1.11 2.33 -10.04
CA CYS A 96 -0.69 2.02 -11.40
C CYS A 96 -1.53 0.92 -12.08
N LEU A 97 -2.46 0.27 -11.36
CA LEU A 97 -3.41 -0.65 -11.98
C LEU A 97 -4.36 0.11 -12.92
N GLU A 98 -4.86 -0.61 -13.92
CA GLU A 98 -5.90 -0.10 -14.80
C GLU A 98 -7.15 0.29 -13.99
N VAL A 99 -7.92 1.26 -14.51
CA VAL A 99 -9.15 1.69 -13.85
C VAL A 99 -10.11 0.51 -13.83
N GLY A 100 -10.52 0.07 -12.64
CA GLY A 100 -11.37 -1.10 -12.46
C GLY A 100 -11.55 -1.47 -11.00
N SER A 101 -12.28 -2.56 -10.77
CA SER A 101 -12.62 -3.06 -9.43
C SER A 101 -11.38 -3.39 -8.61
N ASP A 102 -10.34 -3.97 -9.22
CA ASP A 102 -9.13 -4.38 -8.50
C ASP A 102 -8.37 -3.17 -7.96
N LYS A 103 -8.17 -2.14 -8.78
CA LYS A 103 -7.54 -0.89 -8.35
C LYS A 103 -8.25 -0.29 -7.14
N LEU A 104 -9.57 -0.14 -7.24
CA LEU A 104 -10.38 0.43 -6.16
C LEU A 104 -10.33 -0.46 -4.91
N TYR A 105 -10.46 -1.77 -5.08
CA TYR A 105 -10.44 -2.73 -3.99
C TYR A 105 -9.12 -2.68 -3.21
N PHE A 106 -7.98 -2.79 -3.88
CA PHE A 106 -6.68 -2.82 -3.19
C PHE A 106 -6.33 -1.50 -2.52
N ILE A 107 -6.60 -0.36 -3.17
CA ILE A 107 -6.40 0.96 -2.55
C ILE A 107 -7.27 1.09 -1.29
N THR A 108 -8.57 0.80 -1.40
CA THR A 108 -9.50 0.91 -0.26
C THR A 108 -9.13 -0.06 0.86
N ALA A 109 -8.82 -1.32 0.53
CA ALA A 109 -8.45 -2.33 1.52
C ALA A 109 -7.17 -1.96 2.27
N PHE A 110 -6.16 -1.41 1.59
CA PHE A 110 -4.93 -0.94 2.24
C PHE A 110 -5.16 0.30 3.11
N GLN A 111 -6.00 1.24 2.67
CA GLN A 111 -6.37 2.40 3.49
C GLN A 111 -7.13 1.99 4.75
N VAL A 112 -8.10 1.08 4.63
CA VAL A 112 -8.85 0.54 5.77
C VAL A 112 -7.95 -0.24 6.72
N LEU A 113 -7.03 -1.04 6.16
CA LEU A 113 -6.02 -1.77 6.91
C LEU A 113 -5.15 -0.80 7.73
N GLN A 114 -4.56 0.22 7.11
CA GLN A 114 -3.74 1.21 7.81
C GLN A 114 -4.53 1.95 8.89
N ALA A 115 -5.72 2.45 8.58
CA ALA A 115 -6.55 3.18 9.55
C ALA A 115 -6.90 2.31 10.78
N ASN A 116 -7.20 1.03 10.58
CA ASN A 116 -7.46 0.11 11.70
C ASN A 116 -6.17 -0.27 12.44
N MET A 117 -5.05 -0.45 11.74
CA MET A 117 -3.75 -0.70 12.38
C MET A 117 -3.31 0.47 13.24
N ASP A 118 -3.47 1.72 12.78
CA ASP A 118 -3.15 2.92 13.55
C ASP A 118 -4.09 3.10 14.76
N ALA A 119 -5.34 2.68 14.64
CA ALA A 119 -6.29 2.64 15.75
C ALA A 119 -5.93 1.59 16.81
N CYS A 120 -5.41 0.43 16.38
CA CYS A 120 -4.97 -0.64 17.27
C CYS A 120 -3.60 -0.37 17.91
N LEU A 121 -2.67 0.14 17.12
CA LEU A 121 -1.25 0.24 17.42
C LEU A 121 -0.76 1.59 16.87
N PRO A 122 -1.02 2.69 17.59
CA PRO A 122 -0.74 4.04 17.10
C PRO A 122 0.72 4.19 16.70
N CYS A 123 0.95 4.69 15.48
CA CYS A 123 2.25 5.11 15.03
C CYS A 123 2.36 6.63 15.06
N ALA A 124 3.47 7.16 15.57
CA ALA A 124 3.75 8.58 15.43
C ALA A 124 3.85 8.93 13.94
N PRO A 125 3.10 9.93 13.44
CA PRO A 125 3.21 10.35 12.05
C PRO A 125 4.65 10.76 11.74
N SER A 126 5.20 10.25 10.64
CA SER A 126 6.55 10.60 10.20
C SER A 126 6.55 10.95 8.72
N THR A 127 6.87 12.21 8.43
CA THR A 127 7.05 12.70 7.06
C THR A 127 8.41 12.28 6.49
N ARG A 128 9.36 11.88 7.34
CA ARG A 128 10.71 11.48 6.93
C ARG A 128 10.69 10.05 6.40
N LEU A 129 10.95 9.90 5.11
CA LEU A 129 11.11 8.59 4.49
C LEU A 129 12.29 7.85 5.12
N THR A 130 12.03 6.65 5.63
CA THR A 130 13.06 5.78 6.20
C THR A 130 14.06 5.35 5.12
N SER A 131 15.32 5.10 5.49
CA SER A 131 16.36 4.68 4.55
C SER A 131 15.99 3.40 3.79
N VAL A 132 15.27 2.49 4.44
CA VAL A 132 14.81 1.22 3.87
C VAL A 132 13.75 1.44 2.81
N VAL A 133 12.69 2.20 3.12
CA VAL A 133 11.65 2.51 2.12
C VAL A 133 12.20 3.39 1.00
N LYS A 134 13.13 4.31 1.30
CA LYS A 134 13.85 5.09 0.27
C LYS A 134 14.60 4.18 -0.71
N ARG A 135 15.29 3.16 -0.21
CA ARG A 135 16.01 2.18 -1.04
C ARG A 135 15.03 1.33 -1.87
N LEU A 136 13.93 0.90 -1.27
CA LEU A 136 12.88 0.14 -1.95
C LEU A 136 12.27 0.96 -3.10
N LYS A 137 11.87 2.22 -2.84
CA LYS A 137 11.34 3.12 -3.88
C LYS A 137 12.34 3.33 -5.02
N ARG A 138 13.63 3.54 -4.72
CA ARG A 138 14.67 3.65 -5.77
C ARG A 138 14.77 2.39 -6.61
N MET A 139 14.73 1.21 -5.98
CA MET A 139 14.77 -0.05 -6.70
C MET A 139 13.54 -0.23 -7.59
N PHE A 140 12.35 0.01 -7.05
CA PHE A 140 11.10 -0.02 -7.81
C PHE A 140 11.15 0.90 -9.03
N LEU A 141 11.63 2.15 -8.87
CA LEU A 141 11.79 3.09 -9.98
C LEU A 141 12.78 2.59 -11.04
N LYS A 142 13.89 1.96 -10.64
CA LYS A 142 14.85 1.35 -11.57
C LYS A 142 14.25 0.20 -12.38
N LEU A 143 13.27 -0.51 -11.84
CA LEU A 143 12.59 -1.60 -12.54
C LEU A 143 11.50 -1.11 -13.51
N GLY A 144 11.12 0.17 -13.45
CA GLY A 144 10.08 0.74 -14.30
C GLY A 144 8.76 -0.01 -14.19
N HIS A 145 8.09 -0.25 -15.32
CA HIS A 145 6.81 -0.96 -15.38
C HIS A 145 6.87 -2.39 -14.81
N GLN A 146 8.00 -3.08 -14.99
CA GLN A 146 8.19 -4.43 -14.43
C GLN A 146 8.20 -4.42 -12.89
N GLY A 147 8.54 -3.28 -12.28
CA GLY A 147 8.47 -3.09 -10.83
C GLY A 147 7.06 -3.28 -10.27
N ILE A 148 6.02 -2.92 -11.04
CA ILE A 148 4.61 -3.09 -10.64
C ILE A 148 4.27 -4.57 -10.55
N TYR A 149 4.51 -5.32 -11.62
CA TYR A 149 4.22 -6.75 -11.68
C TYR A 149 5.01 -7.52 -10.62
N LYS A 150 6.27 -7.13 -10.42
CA LYS A 150 7.10 -7.67 -9.34
C LYS A 150 6.49 -7.41 -7.95
N ALA A 151 6.10 -6.18 -7.64
CA ALA A 151 5.52 -5.86 -6.34
C ALA A 151 4.21 -6.62 -6.09
N ILE A 152 3.38 -6.78 -7.13
CA ILE A 152 2.14 -7.59 -7.08
C ILE A 152 2.47 -9.07 -6.86
N HIS A 153 3.45 -9.61 -7.56
CA HIS A 153 3.86 -11.01 -7.42
C HIS A 153 4.42 -11.32 -6.03
N GLU A 154 5.06 -10.33 -5.38
CA GLU A 154 5.57 -10.40 -4.00
C GLU A 154 4.51 -10.05 -2.93
N LEU A 155 3.21 -9.94 -3.28
CA LEU A 155 2.14 -9.82 -2.28
C LEU A 155 2.03 -11.07 -1.40
N ASP A 156 2.38 -12.24 -1.93
CA ASP A 156 2.50 -13.49 -1.18
C ASP A 156 3.62 -13.45 -0.12
N ILE A 157 4.50 -12.44 -0.16
CA ILE A 157 5.50 -12.15 0.87
C ILE A 157 4.97 -11.10 1.85
N LEU A 158 4.37 -10.02 1.35
CA LEU A 158 3.90 -8.91 2.19
C LEU A 158 2.71 -9.29 3.08
N LEU A 159 1.70 -9.97 2.52
CA LEU A 159 0.47 -10.30 3.24
C LEU A 159 0.75 -11.19 4.47
N PRO A 160 1.66 -12.18 4.42
CA PRO A 160 2.08 -12.89 5.63
C PRO A 160 2.74 -12.01 6.69
N TRP A 161 3.44 -10.95 6.31
CA TRP A 161 4.04 -10.03 7.29
C TRP A 161 2.96 -9.20 7.98
N ILE A 162 1.98 -8.71 7.21
CA ILE A 162 0.81 -7.99 7.73
C ILE A 162 0.04 -8.90 8.71
N GLN A 163 -0.28 -10.12 8.30
CA GLN A 163 -1.01 -11.08 9.12
C GLN A 163 -0.27 -11.39 10.42
N ALA A 164 1.02 -11.73 10.33
CA ALA A 164 1.83 -12.02 11.51
C ALA A 164 1.88 -10.83 12.48
N TYR A 165 1.97 -9.61 11.95
CA TYR A 165 1.97 -8.40 12.76
C TYR A 165 0.61 -8.14 13.44
N ILE A 166 -0.51 -8.39 12.75
CA ILE A 166 -1.84 -8.25 13.33
C ILE A 166 -2.08 -9.30 14.41
N GLN A 167 -1.56 -10.52 14.23
CA GLN A 167 -1.73 -11.61 15.18
C GLN A 167 -0.81 -11.53 16.40
N THR A 168 0.20 -10.65 16.37
CA THR A 168 1.01 -10.34 17.56
C THR A 168 0.15 -9.69 18.65
#